data_AF-A0A958TEF1-F1
#
_entry.id   AF-A0A958TEF1-F1
#
_cell.length_a   1.000
_cell.length_b   1.000
_cell.length_c   1.000
_cell.angle_alpha   90.00
_cell.angle_beta   90.00
_cell.angle_gamma   90.00
#
_symmetry.space_group_name_H-M   'P 1'
#
loop_
_entity.id
_entity.type
_entity.pdbx_description
1 polymer ?
#
loop_
_entity_poly.entity_id
_entity_poly.type
_entity_poly.pdbx_seq_one_letter_code
_entity_poly.pdbx_strand_id
1 'polypeptide(L)'
;MKNKALAFDYIQELLYQNPDADLAAEKDPQLEEDDRKELGDILGTIRLLFDKAEAYKQSTDEQMQELERVQLETTKKAFQYNTQNIENTYQTIMSIKTSLQNVVKDASRAYNYIMIMYITVFVLGVGLIVTSIVFAAQDKTILAIAFGAVGFIDLVTTFFFKPPLEIQNSRSNLTQLMIIITNWFAELMNLNTYISTRGDKIELDEMMKVGKTLNNSTREMIELIEKYGEIRK
;
A
#
# COMPACT_ATOMS: atom_id res chain seq x y z
N MET A 1 6.29 29.73 -70.77
CA MET A 1 5.53 30.89 -70.25
C MET A 1 6.00 32.25 -70.78
N LYS A 2 5.30 32.75 -71.80
CA LYS A 2 5.36 34.14 -72.31
C LYS A 2 4.57 35.11 -71.42
N ASN A 3 3.45 34.68 -70.82
CA ASN A 3 2.64 35.53 -69.93
C ASN A 3 2.86 35.20 -68.44
N LYS A 4 4.04 35.56 -67.91
CA LYS A 4 4.45 35.23 -66.53
C LYS A 4 3.62 35.90 -65.44
N ALA A 5 3.09 37.10 -65.71
CA ALA A 5 2.29 37.84 -64.74
C ALA A 5 0.96 37.12 -64.49
N LEU A 6 0.26 36.74 -65.57
CA LEU A 6 -1.00 36.00 -65.50
C LEU A 6 -0.83 34.62 -64.88
N ALA A 7 0.27 33.91 -65.20
CA ALA A 7 0.61 32.65 -64.56
C ALA A 7 0.85 32.79 -63.04
N PHE A 8 1.47 33.88 -62.61
CA PHE A 8 1.68 34.18 -61.19
C PHE A 8 0.35 34.46 -60.48
N ASP A 9 -0.56 35.19 -61.13
CA ASP A 9 -1.89 35.47 -60.58
C ASP A 9 -2.68 34.18 -60.33
N TYR A 10 -2.67 33.25 -61.29
CA TYR A 10 -3.33 31.93 -61.13
C TYR A 10 -2.69 31.07 -60.03
N ILE A 11 -1.37 31.10 -59.88
CA ILE A 11 -0.69 30.42 -58.78
C ILE A 11 -1.10 31.05 -57.44
N GLN A 12 -1.11 32.38 -57.35
CA GLN A 12 -1.53 33.08 -56.13
C GLN A 12 -3.01 32.82 -55.81
N GLU A 13 -3.86 32.77 -56.82
CA GLU A 13 -5.27 32.44 -56.67
C GLU A 13 -5.46 31.01 -56.15
N LEU A 14 -4.74 30.03 -56.72
CA LEU A 14 -4.75 28.64 -56.25
C LEU A 14 -4.32 28.52 -54.79
N LEU A 15 -3.28 29.25 -54.39
CA LEU A 15 -2.69 29.17 -53.06
C LEU A 15 -3.56 29.80 -51.96
N TYR A 16 -4.37 30.81 -52.28
CA TYR A 16 -4.98 31.67 -51.25
C TYR A 16 -6.47 31.92 -51.41
N GLN A 17 -7.06 31.73 -52.59
CA GLN A 17 -8.43 32.20 -52.88
C GLN A 17 -9.33 31.12 -53.44
N ASN A 18 -8.86 30.35 -54.42
CA ASN A 18 -9.69 29.43 -55.18
C ASN A 18 -8.94 28.12 -55.52
N PRO A 19 -9.29 26.98 -54.89
CA PRO A 19 -8.62 25.70 -55.15
C PRO A 19 -8.87 25.15 -56.56
N ASP A 20 -9.79 25.74 -57.32
CA ASP A 20 -10.11 25.38 -58.71
C ASP A 20 -9.53 26.37 -59.74
N ALA A 21 -8.53 27.16 -59.35
CA ALA A 21 -7.83 28.10 -60.23
C ALA A 21 -7.11 27.40 -61.41
N ASP A 22 -6.79 26.11 -61.27
CA ASP A 22 -6.30 25.24 -62.35
C ASP A 22 -7.32 25.10 -63.49
N LEU A 23 -8.58 24.80 -63.16
CA LEU A 23 -9.69 24.68 -64.12
C LEU A 23 -10.04 26.02 -64.80
N ALA A 24 -9.78 27.13 -64.11
CA ALA A 24 -9.95 28.48 -64.65
C ALA A 24 -8.84 28.82 -65.65
N ALA A 25 -7.59 28.50 -65.34
CA ALA A 25 -6.44 28.72 -66.20
C ALA A 25 -6.54 27.94 -67.53
N GLU A 26 -7.08 26.71 -67.51
CA GLU A 26 -7.30 25.89 -68.72
C GLU A 26 -8.29 26.51 -69.72
N LYS A 27 -9.18 27.39 -69.25
CA LYS A 27 -10.23 27.99 -70.07
C LYS A 27 -9.94 29.45 -70.44
N ASP A 28 -8.84 30.01 -69.94
CA ASP A 28 -8.52 31.42 -70.16
C ASP A 28 -8.04 31.67 -71.62
N PRO A 29 -8.80 32.43 -72.44
CA PRO A 29 -8.41 32.76 -73.80
C PRO A 29 -7.17 33.67 -73.88
N GLN A 30 -6.73 34.28 -72.78
CA GLN A 30 -5.53 35.14 -72.73
C GLN A 30 -4.21 34.36 -72.64
N LEU A 31 -4.29 33.05 -72.37
CA LEU A 31 -3.13 32.16 -72.36
C LEU A 31 -2.99 31.44 -73.70
N GLU A 32 -1.79 31.52 -74.29
CA GLU A 32 -1.40 30.69 -75.42
C GLU A 32 -1.47 29.20 -75.05
N GLU A 33 -1.70 28.32 -76.03
CA GLU A 33 -1.95 26.90 -75.81
C GLU A 33 -0.80 26.18 -75.07
N ASP A 34 0.46 26.49 -75.43
CA ASP A 34 1.64 25.92 -74.78
C ASP A 34 1.78 26.41 -73.32
N ASP A 35 1.55 27.70 -73.07
CA ASP A 35 1.63 28.31 -71.74
C ASP A 35 0.51 27.81 -70.82
N ARG A 36 -0.68 27.58 -71.37
CA ARG A 36 -1.84 27.03 -70.67
C ARG A 36 -1.59 25.59 -70.21
N LYS A 37 -0.98 24.78 -71.07
CA LYS A 37 -0.61 23.40 -70.72
C LYS A 37 0.48 23.37 -69.65
N GLU A 38 1.54 24.17 -69.81
CA GLU A 38 2.62 24.30 -68.82
C GLU A 38 2.08 24.78 -67.46
N LEU A 39 1.18 25.79 -67.46
CA LEU A 39 0.57 26.30 -66.24
C LEU A 39 -0.39 25.28 -65.60
N GLY A 40 -1.19 24.56 -66.39
CA GLY A 40 -2.06 23.49 -65.90
C GLY A 40 -1.28 22.37 -65.20
N ASP A 41 -0.15 21.93 -65.77
CA ASP A 41 0.73 20.93 -65.16
C ASP A 41 1.31 21.41 -63.81
N ILE A 42 1.71 22.69 -63.74
CA ILE A 42 2.22 23.32 -62.52
C ILE A 42 1.13 23.40 -61.45
N LEU A 43 -0.04 23.95 -61.80
CA LEU A 43 -1.16 24.13 -60.86
C LEU A 43 -1.69 22.78 -60.37
N GLY A 44 -1.80 21.79 -61.26
CA GLY A 44 -2.19 20.42 -60.89
C GLY A 44 -1.18 19.75 -59.95
N THR A 45 0.13 19.98 -60.16
CA THR A 45 1.17 19.50 -59.24
C THR A 45 1.08 20.18 -57.87
N ILE A 46 0.84 21.50 -57.84
CA ILE A 46 0.66 22.25 -56.61
C ILE A 46 -0.56 21.73 -55.85
N ARG A 47 -1.71 21.55 -56.51
CA ARG A 47 -2.94 20.99 -55.92
C ARG A 47 -2.68 19.61 -55.30
N LEU A 48 -2.03 18.71 -56.03
CA LEU A 48 -1.66 17.39 -55.53
C LEU A 48 -0.79 17.44 -54.27
N LEU A 49 0.13 18.41 -54.17
CA LEU A 49 0.96 18.61 -52.99
C LEU A 49 0.16 19.14 -51.80
N PHE A 50 -0.80 20.05 -52.03
CA PHE A 50 -1.71 20.53 -51.00
C PHE A 50 -2.59 19.41 -50.44
N ASP A 51 -3.23 18.63 -51.30
CA ASP A 51 -4.09 17.51 -50.90
C ASP A 51 -3.30 16.49 -50.05
N LYS A 52 -2.06 16.19 -50.44
CA LYS A 52 -1.17 15.30 -49.67
C LYS A 52 -0.76 15.91 -48.32
N ALA A 53 -0.46 17.21 -48.28
CA ALA A 53 -0.10 17.90 -47.03
C ALA A 53 -1.28 17.95 -46.04
N GLU A 54 -2.50 18.17 -46.54
CA GLU A 54 -3.71 18.16 -45.71
C GLU A 54 -4.03 16.76 -45.18
N ALA A 55 -3.94 15.73 -46.02
CA ALA A 55 -4.09 14.34 -45.59
C ALA A 55 -3.03 13.95 -44.52
N TYR A 56 -1.79 14.42 -44.67
CA TYR A 56 -0.73 14.20 -43.68
C TYR A 56 -1.04 14.90 -42.35
N LYS A 57 -1.55 16.13 -42.39
CA LYS A 57 -1.95 16.87 -41.19
C LYS A 57 -3.10 16.17 -40.45
N GLN A 58 -4.14 15.74 -41.16
CA GLN A 58 -5.28 15.01 -40.57
C GLN A 58 -4.83 13.71 -39.91
N SER A 59 -4.00 12.91 -40.58
CA SER A 59 -3.47 11.67 -39.99
C SER A 59 -2.58 11.91 -38.76
N THR A 60 -1.87 13.04 -38.70
CA THR A 60 -1.06 13.43 -37.53
C THR A 60 -1.94 13.85 -36.36
N ASP A 61 -3.01 14.60 -36.61
CA ASP A 61 -3.96 15.03 -35.58
C ASP A 61 -4.72 13.83 -34.99
N GLU A 62 -5.13 12.87 -35.83
CA GLU A 62 -5.74 11.61 -35.37
C GLU A 62 -4.78 10.78 -34.51
N GLN A 63 -3.51 10.65 -34.92
CA GLN A 63 -2.49 9.95 -34.14
C GLN A 63 -2.21 10.64 -32.80
N MET A 64 -2.17 11.98 -32.76
CA MET A 64 -2.01 12.72 -31.50
C MET A 64 -3.20 12.48 -30.55
N GLN A 65 -4.43 12.53 -31.06
CA GLN A 65 -5.61 12.25 -30.24
C GLN A 65 -5.64 10.80 -29.73
N GLU A 66 -5.23 9.84 -30.56
CA GLU A 66 -5.12 8.44 -30.16
C GLU A 66 -4.05 8.26 -29.08
N LEU A 67 -2.89 8.90 -29.23
CA LEU A 67 -1.81 8.88 -28.25
C LEU A 67 -2.25 9.46 -26.91
N GLU A 68 -2.94 10.61 -26.91
CA GLU A 68 -3.49 11.21 -25.69
C GLU A 68 -4.51 10.28 -25.01
N ARG A 69 -5.41 9.64 -25.77
CA ARG A 69 -6.37 8.67 -25.23
C ARG A 69 -5.67 7.47 -24.61
N VAL A 70 -4.68 6.89 -25.29
CA VAL A 70 -3.91 5.75 -24.80
C VAL A 70 -3.14 6.12 -23.53
N GLN A 71 -2.52 7.30 -23.49
CA GLN A 71 -1.84 7.81 -22.29
C GLN A 71 -2.83 7.98 -21.13
N LEU A 72 -3.97 8.62 -21.37
CA LEU A 72 -4.98 8.83 -20.33
C LEU A 72 -5.54 7.49 -19.80
N GLU A 73 -5.80 6.52 -20.67
CA GLU A 73 -6.23 5.17 -20.27
C GLU A 73 -5.16 4.43 -19.49
N THR A 74 -3.90 4.48 -19.92
CA THR A 74 -2.79 3.82 -19.22
C THR A 74 -2.54 4.46 -17.86
N THR A 75 -2.57 5.78 -17.75
CA THR A 75 -2.51 6.50 -16.46
C THR A 75 -3.67 6.12 -15.56
N LYS A 76 -4.90 6.05 -16.09
CA LYS A 76 -6.09 5.65 -15.33
C LYS A 76 -5.96 4.21 -14.81
N LYS A 77 -5.54 3.27 -15.66
CA LYS A 77 -5.29 1.87 -15.26
C LYS A 77 -4.19 1.79 -14.20
N ALA A 78 -3.07 2.48 -14.39
CA ALA A 78 -1.98 2.52 -13.41
C ALA A 78 -2.44 3.07 -12.06
N PHE A 79 -3.25 4.14 -12.06
CA PHE A 79 -3.84 4.70 -10.85
C PHE A 79 -4.80 3.70 -10.17
N GLN A 80 -5.65 3.01 -10.93
CA GLN A 80 -6.55 1.99 -10.40
C GLN A 80 -5.79 0.82 -9.78
N TYR A 81 -4.77 0.29 -10.46
CA TYR A 81 -3.91 -0.78 -9.93
C TYR A 81 -3.18 -0.35 -8.66
N ASN A 82 -2.61 0.86 -8.63
CA ASN A 82 -1.99 1.40 -7.42
C ASN A 82 -2.99 1.56 -6.28
N THR A 83 -4.20 2.05 -6.56
CA THR A 83 -5.25 2.22 -5.54
C THR A 83 -5.67 0.88 -4.96
N GLN A 84 -5.88 -0.15 -5.79
CA GLN A 84 -6.21 -1.50 -5.34
C GLN A 84 -5.07 -2.14 -4.54
N ASN A 85 -3.83 -1.96 -4.96
CA ASN A 85 -2.68 -2.46 -4.22
C ASN A 85 -2.56 -1.80 -2.85
N ILE A 86 -2.74 -0.47 -2.77
CA ILE A 86 -2.75 0.27 -1.51
C ILE A 86 -3.89 -0.23 -0.60
N GLU A 87 -5.08 -0.46 -1.15
CA GLU A 87 -6.21 -0.98 -0.39
C GLU A 87 -5.93 -2.39 0.17
N ASN A 88 -5.41 -3.30 -0.66
CA ASN A 88 -5.02 -4.65 -0.22
C ASN A 88 -3.93 -4.62 0.86
N THR A 89 -2.92 -3.75 0.70
CA THR A 89 -1.89 -3.53 1.72
C THR A 89 -2.50 -3.01 3.01
N TYR A 90 -3.41 -2.04 2.93
CA TYR A 90 -4.10 -1.49 4.09
C TYR A 90 -4.96 -2.54 4.82
N GLN A 91 -5.68 -3.38 4.07
CA GLN A 91 -6.46 -4.48 4.64
C GLN A 91 -5.56 -5.52 5.34
N THR A 92 -4.44 -5.88 4.73
CA THR A 92 -3.45 -6.82 5.31
C THR A 92 -2.85 -6.25 6.59
N ILE A 93 -2.50 -4.98 6.56
CA ILE A 93 -2.02 -4.25 7.74
C ILE A 93 -3.08 -4.24 8.86
N MET A 94 -4.33 -3.97 8.50
CA MET A 94 -5.43 -3.92 9.47
C MET A 94 -5.71 -5.31 10.07
N SER A 95 -5.61 -6.36 9.27
CA SER A 95 -5.78 -7.74 9.75
C SER A 95 -4.65 -8.15 10.70
N ILE A 96 -3.39 -7.77 10.41
CA ILE A 96 -2.25 -7.97 11.31
C ILE A 96 -2.48 -7.21 12.63
N LYS A 97 -2.85 -5.93 12.57
CA LYS A 97 -3.16 -5.14 13.76
C LYS A 97 -4.26 -5.78 14.60
N THR A 98 -5.35 -6.21 13.96
CA THR A 98 -6.50 -6.84 14.62
C THR A 98 -6.09 -8.18 15.25
N SER A 99 -5.32 -8.99 14.54
CA SER A 99 -4.80 -10.27 15.04
C SER A 99 -3.93 -10.06 16.28
N LEU A 100 -3.03 -9.09 16.25
CA LEU A 100 -2.15 -8.75 17.38
C LEU A 100 -2.96 -8.21 18.57
N GLN A 101 -3.97 -7.38 18.34
CA GLN A 101 -4.90 -6.95 19.39
C GLN A 101 -5.65 -8.13 20.02
N ASN A 102 -6.08 -9.10 19.21
CA ASN A 102 -6.74 -10.30 19.71
C ASN A 102 -5.80 -11.17 20.54
N VAL A 103 -4.57 -11.41 20.08
CA VAL A 103 -3.55 -12.15 20.84
C VAL A 103 -3.27 -11.48 22.18
N VAL A 104 -3.14 -10.15 22.20
CA VAL A 104 -2.96 -9.39 23.45
C VAL A 104 -4.15 -9.54 24.38
N LYS A 105 -5.37 -9.45 23.83
CA LYS A 105 -6.60 -9.61 24.61
C LYS A 105 -6.74 -11.02 25.18
N ASP A 106 -6.40 -12.04 24.41
CA ASP A 106 -6.46 -13.44 24.83
C ASP A 106 -5.37 -13.75 25.86
N ALA A 107 -4.16 -13.21 25.69
CA ALA A 107 -3.11 -13.27 26.72
C ALA A 107 -3.57 -12.61 28.03
N SER A 108 -4.20 -11.43 27.96
CA SER A 108 -4.77 -10.75 29.13
C SER A 108 -5.90 -11.54 29.80
N ARG A 109 -6.72 -12.25 29.02
CA ARG A 109 -7.78 -13.11 29.55
C ARG A 109 -7.21 -14.36 30.23
N ALA A 110 -6.28 -15.05 29.57
CA ALA A 110 -5.57 -16.20 30.14
C ALA A 110 -4.92 -15.82 31.47
N TYR A 111 -4.30 -14.65 31.53
CA TYR A 111 -3.77 -14.07 32.75
C TYR A 111 -4.83 -13.93 33.86
N ASN A 112 -5.98 -13.33 33.55
CA ASN A 112 -7.07 -13.20 34.53
C ASN A 112 -7.58 -14.55 35.03
N TYR A 113 -7.69 -15.56 34.16
CA TYR A 113 -8.06 -16.91 34.57
C TYR A 113 -7.04 -17.54 35.51
N ILE A 114 -5.75 -17.41 35.20
CA ILE A 114 -4.66 -17.89 36.04
C ILE A 114 -4.70 -17.21 37.41
N MET A 115 -4.90 -15.88 37.45
CA MET A 115 -5.00 -15.13 38.70
C MET A 115 -6.18 -15.60 39.56
N ILE A 116 -7.35 -15.83 38.96
CA ILE A 116 -8.53 -16.37 39.68
C ILE A 116 -8.22 -17.76 40.24
N MET A 117 -7.63 -18.65 39.43
CA MET A 117 -7.24 -19.99 39.87
C MET A 117 -6.33 -19.93 41.11
N TYR A 118 -5.33 -19.04 41.10
CA TYR A 118 -4.45 -18.86 42.25
C TYR A 118 -5.15 -18.31 43.49
N ILE A 119 -6.04 -17.32 43.33
CA ILE A 119 -6.85 -16.80 44.45
C ILE A 119 -7.70 -17.94 45.03
N THR A 120 -8.31 -18.77 44.19
CA THR A 120 -9.12 -19.91 44.63
C THR A 120 -8.29 -20.92 45.41
N VAL A 121 -7.12 -21.31 44.90
CA VAL A 121 -6.20 -22.25 45.59
C VAL A 121 -5.77 -21.66 46.93
N PHE A 122 -5.39 -20.39 46.98
CA PHE A 122 -5.01 -19.72 48.22
C PHE A 122 -6.15 -19.73 49.26
N VAL A 123 -7.38 -19.39 48.86
CA VAL A 123 -8.55 -19.41 49.76
C VAL A 123 -8.86 -20.82 50.24
N LEU A 124 -8.70 -21.84 49.37
CA LEU A 124 -8.83 -23.24 49.77
C LEU A 124 -7.78 -23.64 50.80
N GLY A 125 -6.50 -23.33 50.56
CA GLY A 125 -5.41 -23.61 51.51
C GLY A 125 -5.65 -22.97 52.89
N VAL A 126 -6.04 -21.69 52.92
CA VAL A 126 -6.42 -21.00 54.17
C VAL A 126 -7.65 -21.65 54.81
N GLY A 127 -8.65 -22.01 54.02
CA GLY A 127 -9.85 -22.72 54.49
C GLY A 127 -9.51 -24.04 55.17
N LEU A 128 -8.61 -24.85 54.60
CA LEU A 128 -8.16 -26.12 55.19
C LEU A 128 -7.44 -25.90 56.53
N ILE A 129 -6.62 -24.85 56.65
CA ILE A 129 -5.96 -24.48 57.91
C ILE A 129 -7.00 -24.08 58.98
N VAL A 130 -7.99 -23.25 58.63
CA VAL A 130 -9.07 -22.87 59.56
C VAL A 130 -9.87 -24.10 60.00
N THR A 131 -10.19 -24.99 59.05
CA THR A 131 -10.94 -26.23 59.34
C THR A 131 -10.15 -27.17 60.24
N SER A 132 -8.82 -27.24 60.06
CA SER A 132 -7.90 -27.97 60.94
C SER A 132 -7.97 -27.46 62.39
N ILE A 133 -7.97 -26.14 62.59
CA ILE A 133 -8.08 -25.52 63.93
C ILE A 133 -9.43 -25.89 64.57
N VAL A 134 -10.52 -25.87 63.81
CA VAL A 134 -11.85 -26.26 64.30
C VAL A 134 -11.88 -27.74 64.70
N PHE A 135 -11.27 -28.64 63.91
CA PHE A 135 -11.18 -30.06 64.28
C PHE A 135 -10.28 -30.32 65.48
N ALA A 136 -9.21 -29.55 65.65
CA ALA A 136 -8.37 -29.62 66.84
C ALA A 136 -9.18 -29.25 68.10
N ALA A 137 -10.04 -28.23 68.02
CA ALA A 137 -10.93 -27.83 69.10
C ALA A 137 -12.04 -28.86 69.42
N GLN A 138 -12.33 -29.80 68.52
CA GLN A 138 -13.28 -30.90 68.70
C GLN A 138 -12.60 -32.23 69.10
N ASP A 139 -11.33 -32.20 69.52
CA ASP A 139 -10.52 -33.40 69.82
C ASP A 139 -10.39 -34.41 68.66
N LYS A 140 -10.61 -33.98 67.41
CA LYS A 140 -10.45 -34.81 66.21
C LYS A 140 -9.03 -34.68 65.65
N THR A 141 -8.04 -35.12 66.43
CA THR A 141 -6.60 -34.88 66.21
C THR A 141 -6.10 -35.35 64.83
N ILE A 142 -6.56 -36.51 64.35
CA ILE A 142 -6.12 -37.06 63.06
C ILE A 142 -6.59 -36.16 61.90
N LEU A 143 -7.83 -35.68 61.94
CA LEU A 143 -8.37 -34.79 60.91
C LEU A 143 -7.70 -33.41 60.97
N ALA A 144 -7.46 -32.89 62.18
CA ALA A 144 -6.72 -31.65 62.35
C ALA A 144 -5.33 -31.72 61.70
N ILE A 145 -4.57 -32.78 61.95
CA ILE A 145 -3.25 -32.97 61.36
C ILE A 145 -3.33 -33.11 59.83
N ALA A 146 -4.26 -33.93 59.33
CA ALA A 146 -4.40 -34.14 57.88
C ALA A 146 -4.74 -32.84 57.14
N PHE A 147 -5.77 -32.12 57.59
CA PHE A 147 -6.19 -30.86 56.95
C PHE A 147 -5.18 -29.74 57.13
N GLY A 148 -4.52 -29.68 58.29
CA GLY A 148 -3.48 -28.68 58.57
C GLY A 148 -2.25 -28.89 57.71
N ALA A 149 -1.80 -30.15 57.55
CA ALA A 149 -0.66 -30.49 56.70
C ALA A 149 -0.95 -30.21 55.22
N VAL A 150 -2.13 -30.59 54.71
CA VAL A 150 -2.52 -30.32 53.31
C VAL A 150 -2.61 -28.82 53.05
N GLY A 151 -3.31 -28.07 53.91
CA GLY A 151 -3.43 -26.62 53.77
C GLY A 151 -2.08 -25.89 53.87
N PHE A 152 -1.18 -26.36 54.76
CA PHE A 152 0.17 -25.81 54.88
C PHE A 152 1.03 -26.10 53.66
N ILE A 153 1.03 -27.35 53.16
CA ILE A 153 1.75 -27.71 51.93
C ILE A 153 1.26 -26.83 50.78
N ASP A 154 -0.06 -26.72 50.60
CA ASP A 154 -0.67 -25.93 49.53
C ASP A 154 -0.24 -24.44 49.57
N LEU A 155 -0.24 -23.85 50.76
CA LEU A 155 0.18 -22.46 50.98
C LEU A 155 1.68 -22.28 50.71
N VAL A 156 2.52 -23.21 51.18
CA VAL A 156 3.97 -23.20 50.91
C VAL A 156 4.24 -23.35 49.42
N THR A 157 3.57 -24.29 48.71
CA THR A 157 3.70 -24.41 47.26
C THR A 157 3.28 -23.12 46.56
N THR A 158 2.14 -22.53 46.93
CA THR A 158 1.65 -21.29 46.31
C THR A 158 2.62 -20.11 46.52
N PHE A 159 3.27 -20.03 47.68
CA PHE A 159 4.26 -18.98 47.97
C PHE A 159 5.60 -19.22 47.26
N PHE A 160 6.09 -20.46 47.24
CA PHE A 160 7.41 -20.78 46.68
C PHE A 160 7.42 -20.90 45.16
N PHE A 161 6.32 -21.31 44.53
CA PHE A 161 6.24 -21.47 43.08
C PHE A 161 6.06 -20.15 42.30
N LYS A 162 6.32 -18.99 42.94
CA LYS A 162 6.45 -17.66 42.30
C LYS A 162 5.37 -17.24 41.26
N PRO A 163 4.06 -17.54 41.42
CA PRO A 163 3.07 -17.04 40.47
C PRO A 163 3.11 -15.52 40.24
N PRO A 164 3.24 -14.66 41.29
CA PRO A 164 3.19 -13.21 41.11
C PRO A 164 4.33 -12.62 40.25
N LEU A 165 5.53 -13.21 40.33
CA LEU A 165 6.69 -12.74 39.58
C LEU A 165 6.60 -13.13 38.10
N GLU A 166 6.16 -14.36 37.81
CA GLU A 166 5.93 -14.81 36.43
C GLU A 166 4.80 -14.02 35.77
N ILE A 167 3.75 -13.74 36.53
CA ILE A 167 2.65 -12.85 36.16
C ILE A 167 3.15 -11.44 35.82
N GLN A 168 3.98 -10.85 36.67
CA GLN A 168 4.49 -9.50 36.47
C GLN A 168 5.42 -9.43 35.25
N ASN A 169 6.27 -10.44 35.08
CA ASN A 169 7.14 -10.58 33.90
C ASN A 169 6.32 -10.74 32.62
N SER A 170 5.26 -11.55 32.66
CA SER A 170 4.34 -11.74 31.52
C SER A 170 3.66 -10.43 31.11
N ARG A 171 3.20 -9.61 32.08
CA ARG A 171 2.63 -8.28 31.80
C ARG A 171 3.65 -7.31 31.19
N SER A 172 4.87 -7.32 31.71
CA SER A 172 5.96 -6.50 31.19
C SER A 172 6.30 -6.90 29.75
N ASN A 173 6.42 -8.20 29.49
CA ASN A 173 6.69 -8.75 28.16
C ASN A 173 5.58 -8.44 27.16
N LEU A 174 4.31 -8.58 27.57
CA LEU A 174 3.16 -8.24 26.74
C LEU A 174 3.15 -6.76 26.36
N THR A 175 3.44 -5.88 27.32
CA THR A 175 3.53 -4.43 27.07
C THR A 175 4.66 -4.11 26.11
N GLN A 176 5.84 -4.74 26.30
CA GLN A 176 6.97 -4.59 25.39
C GLN A 176 6.62 -5.04 23.97
N LEU A 177 5.95 -6.19 23.83
CA LEU A 177 5.47 -6.70 22.55
C LEU A 177 4.51 -5.71 21.87
N MET A 178 3.55 -5.14 22.60
CA MET A 178 2.66 -4.10 22.08
C MET A 178 3.42 -2.86 21.58
N ILE A 179 4.45 -2.41 22.32
CA ILE A 179 5.27 -1.26 21.94
C ILE A 179 6.04 -1.56 20.65
N ILE A 180 6.68 -2.73 20.56
CA ILE A 180 7.44 -3.17 19.38
C ILE A 180 6.56 -3.19 18.13
N ILE A 181 5.38 -3.81 18.23
CA ILE A 181 4.41 -3.89 17.15
C ILE A 181 3.95 -2.50 16.71
N THR A 182 3.63 -1.63 17.68
CA THR A 182 3.15 -0.28 17.39
C THR A 182 4.22 0.56 16.70
N ASN A 183 5.49 0.42 17.12
CA ASN A 183 6.61 1.12 16.50
C ASN A 183 6.86 0.63 15.07
N TRP A 184 6.92 -0.68 14.86
CA TRP A 184 7.04 -1.26 13.51
C TRP A 184 5.91 -0.80 12.58
N PHE A 185 4.68 -0.74 13.10
CA PHE A 185 3.54 -0.24 12.34
C PHE A 185 3.67 1.25 11.97
N ALA A 186 4.10 2.08 12.92
CA ALA A 186 4.33 3.50 12.67
C ALA A 186 5.42 3.73 11.61
N GLU A 187 6.50 2.94 11.65
CA GLU A 187 7.57 2.97 10.64
C GLU A 187 7.05 2.59 9.25
N LEU A 188 6.24 1.54 9.13
CA LEU A 188 5.64 1.13 7.87
C LEU A 188 4.75 2.24 7.28
N MET A 189 3.93 2.89 8.12
CA MET A 189 3.10 4.03 7.70
C MET A 189 3.93 5.23 7.27
N ASN A 190 5.02 5.53 7.99
CA ASN A 190 5.94 6.61 7.64
C ASN A 190 6.64 6.34 6.30
N LEU A 191 7.06 5.10 6.06
CA LEU A 191 7.68 4.70 4.80
C LEU A 191 6.70 4.77 3.62
N ASN A 192 5.47 4.29 3.79
CA ASN A 192 4.43 4.42 2.76
C ASN A 192 4.11 5.88 2.46
N THR A 193 4.05 6.74 3.48
CA THR A 193 3.86 8.18 3.33
C THR A 193 5.04 8.81 2.59
N TYR A 194 6.28 8.43 2.93
CA TYR A 194 7.49 8.88 2.26
C TYR A 194 7.47 8.52 0.77
N ILE A 195 7.15 7.27 0.44
CA ILE A 195 7.02 6.78 -0.94
C ILE A 195 5.94 7.56 -1.68
N SER A 196 4.75 7.70 -1.09
CA SER A 196 3.63 8.39 -1.71
C SER A 196 3.90 9.89 -1.93
N THR A 197 4.65 10.54 -1.04
CA THR A 197 4.93 11.99 -1.14
C THR A 197 5.98 12.29 -2.20
N ARG A 198 6.95 11.39 -2.39
CA ARG A 198 7.98 11.56 -3.44
C ARG A 198 7.53 11.05 -4.81
N GLY A 199 6.61 10.09 -4.88
CA GLY A 199 6.08 9.56 -6.14
C GLY A 199 7.19 9.17 -7.11
N ASP A 200 7.13 9.72 -8.32
CA ASP A 200 8.06 9.40 -9.43
C ASP A 200 9.49 9.94 -9.22
N LYS A 201 9.73 10.75 -8.18
CA LYS A 201 11.06 11.33 -7.89
C LYS A 201 11.93 10.43 -7.01
N ILE A 202 11.44 9.26 -6.61
CA ILE A 202 12.24 8.30 -5.86
C ILE A 202 13.20 7.59 -6.80
N GLU A 203 14.49 7.71 -6.50
CA GLU A 203 15.53 6.96 -7.19
C GLU A 203 15.54 5.49 -6.75
N LEU A 204 15.99 4.60 -7.63
CA LEU A 204 16.10 3.16 -7.34
C LEU A 204 16.92 2.89 -6.07
N ASP A 205 18.01 3.64 -5.88
CA ASP A 205 18.87 3.53 -4.70
C ASP A 205 18.14 3.91 -3.41
N GLU A 206 17.23 4.90 -3.46
CA GLU A 206 16.39 5.26 -2.33
C GLU A 206 15.35 4.17 -2.04
N MET A 207 14.72 3.56 -3.06
CA MET A 207 13.84 2.40 -2.85
C MET A 207 14.58 1.23 -2.22
N MET A 208 15.80 0.94 -2.67
CA MET A 208 16.61 -0.13 -2.08
C MET A 208 16.95 0.14 -0.61
N LYS A 209 17.23 1.40 -0.25
CA LYS A 209 17.44 1.80 1.16
C LYS A 209 16.16 1.64 1.98
N VAL A 210 15.01 2.04 1.45
CA VAL A 210 13.70 1.85 2.10
C VAL A 210 13.42 0.36 2.34
N GLY A 211 13.61 -0.49 1.32
CA GLY A 211 13.43 -1.94 1.46
C GLY A 211 14.38 -2.59 2.47
N LYS A 212 15.66 -2.18 2.48
CA LYS A 212 16.62 -2.63 3.50
C LYS A 212 16.21 -2.20 4.91
N THR A 213 15.75 -0.96 5.06
CA THR A 213 15.29 -0.43 6.35
C THR A 213 14.10 -1.23 6.87
N LEU A 214 13.09 -1.48 6.03
CA LEU A 214 11.91 -2.26 6.38
C LEU A 214 12.28 -3.70 6.78
N ASN A 215 13.17 -4.35 6.03
CA ASN A 215 13.65 -5.69 6.36
C ASN A 215 14.42 -5.73 7.67
N ASN A 216 15.23 -4.71 7.97
CA ASN A 216 15.93 -4.61 9.25
C ASN A 216 14.95 -4.39 10.40
N SER A 217 14.01 -3.44 10.31
CA SER A 217 12.98 -3.25 11.34
C SER A 217 12.14 -4.51 11.56
N THR A 218 11.84 -5.25 10.49
CA THR A 218 11.09 -6.51 10.60
C THR A 218 11.91 -7.59 11.29
N ARG A 219 13.21 -7.69 11.01
CA ARG A 219 14.11 -8.61 11.71
C ARG A 219 14.20 -8.26 13.20
N GLU A 220 14.43 -6.99 13.51
CA GLU A 220 14.47 -6.50 14.90
C GLU A 220 13.14 -6.77 15.62
N MET A 221 12.01 -6.55 14.95
CA MET A 221 10.69 -6.87 15.49
C MET A 221 10.56 -8.36 15.82
N ILE A 222 10.98 -9.27 14.93
CA ILE A 222 10.95 -10.71 15.16
C ILE A 222 11.85 -11.09 16.33
N GLU A 223 13.09 -10.61 16.36
CA GLU A 223 14.04 -10.89 17.45
C GLU A 223 13.51 -10.42 18.80
N LEU A 224 12.87 -9.24 18.84
CA LEU A 224 12.27 -8.73 20.07
C LEU A 224 11.00 -9.52 20.44
N ILE A 225 10.18 -9.93 19.47
CA ILE A 225 9.04 -10.82 19.72
C ILE A 225 9.50 -12.17 20.27
N GLU A 226 10.54 -12.77 19.72
CA GLU A 226 11.10 -14.02 20.25
C GLU A 226 11.59 -13.82 21.69
N LYS A 227 12.36 -12.74 21.92
CA LYS A 227 12.91 -12.42 23.24
C LYS A 227 11.85 -12.19 24.32
N TYR A 228 10.71 -11.58 23.97
CA TYR A 228 9.64 -11.26 24.92
C TYR A 228 8.48 -12.25 24.90
N GLY A 229 8.31 -12.98 23.80
CA GLY A 229 7.32 -14.04 23.60
C GLY A 229 7.75 -15.37 24.24
N GLU A 230 9.05 -15.65 24.30
CA GLU A 230 9.55 -16.72 25.17
C GLU A 230 9.37 -16.32 26.64
N ILE A 231 8.33 -16.87 27.26
CA ILE A 231 8.32 -17.10 28.70
C ILE A 231 9.53 -18.01 28.95
N ARG A 232 10.64 -17.43 29.43
CA ARG A 232 11.82 -18.21 29.84
C ARG A 232 11.36 -19.39 30.69
N LYS A 233 11.57 -20.60 30.15
CA LYS A 233 11.46 -21.85 30.90
C LYS A 233 12.42 -21.86 32.07
#